data_AF-A0A1H8WAZ3-F1
#
_entry.id   AF-A0A1H8WAZ3-F1
#
_cell.length_a   1.000
_cell.length_b   1.000
_cell.length_c   1.000
_cell.angle_alpha   90.00
_cell.angle_beta   90.00
_cell.angle_gamma   90.00
#
_symmetry.space_group_name_H-M   'P 1'
#
loop_
_entity.id
_entity.type
_entity.pdbx_description
1 polymer ?
#
loop_
_entity_poly.entity_id
_entity_poly.type
_entity_poly.pdbx_seq_one_letter_code
_entity_poly.pdbx_strand_id
1 'polypeptide(L)'
;DRLTAPWLIDGPIDGQSFLQYVEEVLVPTLKPGDIVIFDNLGSHKGKAVRSAIRAAGAKLFFLPKYSPDLNPIEKFFAKLKHWLRKAAKRTVDAVYHAIADILPLTTPRECSNFFAQAGYVQPKPITL
;
A
#
# COMPACT_ATOMS: atom_id res chain seq x y z
N ASP A 1 -6.74 5.30 10.54
CA ASP A 1 -5.90 4.79 9.44
C ASP A 1 -4.72 3.98 9.98
N ARG A 2 -4.17 3.05 9.20
CA ARG A 2 -3.03 2.19 9.58
C ARG A 2 -2.32 1.66 8.33
N LEU A 3 -1.07 1.22 8.47
CA LEU A 3 -0.47 0.32 7.50
C LEU A 3 -0.95 -1.10 7.78
N THR A 4 -1.30 -1.84 6.73
CA THR A 4 -1.79 -3.21 6.81
C THR A 4 -1.43 -3.96 5.54
N ALA A 5 -1.56 -5.29 5.57
CA ALA A 5 -1.23 -6.16 4.44
C ALA A 5 0.20 -6.00 3.89
N PRO A 6 1.26 -5.77 4.71
CA PRO A 6 2.62 -5.81 4.17
C PRO A 6 2.96 -7.25 3.76
N TRP A 7 3.57 -7.42 2.59
CA TRP A 7 4.10 -8.72 2.16
C TRP A 7 5.46 -8.54 1.53
N LEU A 8 6.40 -9.41 1.91
CA LEU A 8 7.72 -9.53 1.31
C LEU A 8 7.68 -10.74 0.39
N ILE A 9 7.91 -10.50 -0.90
CA ILE A 9 7.93 -11.54 -1.94
C ILE A 9 9.38 -11.73 -2.37
N ASP A 10 9.82 -12.98 -2.43
CA ASP A 10 11.08 -13.32 -3.09
C ASP A 10 10.82 -13.53 -4.59
N GLY A 11 11.59 -12.86 -5.43
CA GLY A 11 11.40 -12.82 -6.88
C GLY A 11 10.57 -11.64 -7.41
N PRO A 12 10.30 -11.60 -8.73
CA PRO A 12 9.58 -10.51 -9.37
C PRO A 12 8.09 -10.55 -9.02
N ILE A 13 7.45 -9.38 -9.00
CA ILE A 13 5.99 -9.28 -8.95
C ILE A 13 5.44 -9.41 -10.38
N ASP A 14 4.70 -10.48 -10.64
CA ASP A 14 3.92 -10.69 -11.86
C ASP A 14 2.41 -10.80 -11.57
N GLY A 15 1.62 -11.16 -12.57
CA GLY A 15 0.17 -11.28 -12.41
C GLY A 15 -0.27 -12.42 -11.46
N GLN A 16 0.51 -13.51 -11.37
CA GLN A 16 0.20 -14.63 -10.48
C GLN A 16 0.58 -14.30 -9.05
N SER A 17 1.81 -13.84 -8.80
CA SER A 17 2.24 -13.44 -7.45
C SER A 17 1.39 -12.29 -6.90
N PHE A 18 0.97 -11.36 -7.76
CA PHE A 18 0.07 -10.27 -7.36
C PHE A 18 -1.35 -10.76 -7.05
N LEU A 19 -1.88 -11.73 -7.80
CA LEU A 19 -3.18 -12.33 -7.46
C LEU A 19 -3.11 -13.01 -6.09
N GLN A 20 -2.06 -13.77 -5.83
CA GLN A 20 -1.85 -14.42 -4.54
C GLN A 20 -1.81 -13.40 -3.39
N TYR A 21 -1.04 -12.32 -3.55
CA TYR A 21 -1.05 -11.20 -2.60
C TYR A 21 -2.47 -10.68 -2.33
N VAL A 22 -3.26 -10.48 -3.39
CA VAL A 22 -4.61 -9.94 -3.28
C VAL A 22 -5.51 -10.89 -2.49
N GLU A 23 -5.49 -12.18 -2.80
CA GLU A 23 -6.37 -13.18 -2.19
C GLU A 23 -5.98 -13.51 -0.75
N GLU A 24 -4.69 -13.71 -0.49
CA GLU A 24 -4.20 -14.23 0.80
C GLU A 24 -3.91 -13.11 1.82
N VAL A 25 -3.54 -11.91 1.35
CA VAL A 25 -3.05 -10.85 2.23
C VAL A 25 -3.95 -9.62 2.23
N LEU A 26 -4.34 -9.11 1.06
CA LEU A 26 -5.14 -7.88 0.99
C LEU A 26 -6.61 -8.12 1.35
N VAL A 27 -7.29 -9.04 0.65
CA VAL A 27 -8.74 -9.31 0.78
C VAL A 27 -9.16 -9.56 2.23
N PRO A 28 -8.42 -10.35 3.05
CA PRO A 28 -8.78 -10.57 4.46
C PRO A 28 -8.82 -9.30 5.31
N THR A 29 -8.20 -8.21 4.85
CA THR A 29 -8.18 -6.92 5.56
C THR A 29 -9.31 -5.98 5.16
N LEU A 30 -10.00 -6.28 4.06
CA LEU A 30 -11.04 -5.43 3.48
C LEU A 30 -12.38 -5.62 4.20
N LYS A 31 -13.20 -4.56 4.16
CA LYS A 31 -14.60 -4.57 4.58
C LYS A 31 -15.50 -4.21 3.40
N PRO A 32 -16.76 -4.69 3.37
CA PRO A 32 -17.73 -4.23 2.39
C PRO A 32 -17.84 -2.70 2.38
N GLY A 33 -17.78 -2.11 1.19
CA GLY A 33 -17.77 -0.66 0.99
C GLY A 33 -16.38 -0.02 0.88
N ASP A 34 -15.30 -0.74 1.20
CA ASP A 34 -13.94 -0.24 1.05
C ASP A 34 -13.61 0.10 -0.42
N ILE A 35 -12.71 1.06 -0.59
CA ILE A 35 -12.18 1.48 -1.88
C ILE A 35 -10.71 1.07 -1.96
N VAL A 36 -10.40 0.17 -2.89
CA VAL A 36 -9.04 -0.24 -3.22
C VAL A 36 -8.58 0.56 -4.44
N ILE A 37 -7.40 1.17 -4.31
CA ILE A 37 -6.76 1.96 -5.37
C ILE A 37 -5.44 1.27 -5.71
N PHE A 38 -5.28 0.84 -6.95
CA PHE A 38 -4.02 0.33 -7.47
C PHE A 38 -3.42 1.31 -8.49
N ASP A 39 -2.09 1.30 -8.61
CA ASP A 39 -1.45 1.92 -9.76
C ASP A 39 -1.83 1.19 -11.06
N ASN A 40 -1.41 1.74 -12.21
CA ASN A 40 -1.82 1.25 -13.53
C ASN A 40 -0.92 0.13 -14.11
N LEU A 41 -0.12 -0.55 -13.29
CA LEU A 41 0.78 -1.61 -13.72
C LEU A 41 0.02 -2.81 -14.34
N GLY A 42 0.64 -3.49 -15.30
CA GLY A 42 0.01 -4.59 -16.04
C GLY A 42 -0.40 -5.77 -15.14
N SER A 43 0.42 -6.13 -14.16
CA SER A 43 0.16 -7.21 -13.19
C SER A 43 -1.11 -6.97 -12.36
N HIS A 44 -1.49 -5.72 -12.13
CA HIS A 44 -2.67 -5.37 -11.32
C HIS A 44 -4.01 -5.57 -12.06
N LYS A 45 -3.99 -5.81 -13.37
CA LYS A 45 -5.20 -5.77 -14.23
C LYS A 45 -5.87 -7.13 -14.45
N GLY A 46 -5.40 -8.18 -13.77
CA GLY A 46 -5.98 -9.52 -13.87
C GLY A 46 -7.50 -9.51 -13.59
N LYS A 47 -8.27 -10.28 -14.37
CA LYS A 47 -9.72 -10.43 -14.11
C LYS A 47 -9.98 -11.03 -12.72
N ALA A 48 -9.17 -12.00 -12.32
CA ALA A 48 -9.25 -12.65 -11.00
C ALA A 48 -9.06 -11.67 -9.85
N VAL A 49 -8.08 -10.76 -9.94
CA VAL A 49 -7.85 -9.69 -8.96
C VAL A 49 -9.12 -8.86 -8.73
N ARG A 50 -9.75 -8.43 -9.83
CA ARG A 50 -10.99 -7.64 -9.75
C ARG A 50 -12.13 -8.44 -9.12
N SER A 51 -12.26 -9.72 -9.46
CA SER A 51 -13.27 -10.61 -8.91
C SER A 51 -13.09 -10.80 -7.41
N ALA A 52 -11.86 -11.06 -6.95
CA ALA A 52 -11.54 -11.26 -5.54
C ALA A 52 -11.91 -10.02 -4.68
N ILE A 53 -11.51 -8.82 -5.12
CA ILE A 53 -11.84 -7.57 -4.41
C ILE A 53 -13.35 -7.32 -4.38
N ARG A 54 -14.07 -7.58 -5.47
CA ARG A 54 -15.53 -7.41 -5.52
C ARG A 54 -16.27 -8.44 -4.67
N ALA A 55 -15.77 -9.66 -4.58
CA ALA A 55 -16.34 -10.70 -3.71
C ALA A 55 -16.28 -10.30 -2.23
N ALA A 56 -15.26 -9.53 -1.83
CA ALA A 56 -15.17 -8.92 -0.49
C ALA A 56 -16.12 -7.72 -0.29
N GLY A 57 -16.92 -7.35 -1.29
CA GLY A 57 -17.81 -6.19 -1.25
C GLY A 57 -17.11 -4.84 -1.43
N ALA A 58 -15.84 -4.83 -1.86
CA ALA A 58 -15.06 -3.62 -2.08
C ALA A 58 -15.08 -3.16 -3.56
N LYS A 59 -14.71 -1.90 -3.78
CA LYS A 59 -14.60 -1.29 -5.13
C LYS A 59 -13.14 -1.15 -5.51
N LEU A 60 -12.79 -1.48 -6.75
CA LEU A 60 -11.44 -1.34 -7.29
C LEU A 60 -11.36 -0.19 -8.31
N PHE A 61 -10.44 0.75 -8.07
CA PHE A 61 -10.06 1.82 -8.99
C PHE A 61 -8.59 1.72 -9.37
N PHE A 62 -8.27 2.21 -10.57
CA PHE A 62 -6.90 2.32 -11.06
C PHE A 62 -6.53 3.78 -11.19
N LEU A 63 -5.31 4.12 -10.79
CA LEU A 63 -4.78 5.46 -11.04
C LEU A 63 -4.58 5.72 -12.54
N PRO A 64 -4.70 6.98 -13.00
CA PRO A 64 -4.24 7.36 -14.33
C PRO A 64 -2.76 7.02 -14.53
N LYS A 65 -2.36 6.79 -15.79
CA LYS A 65 -0.95 6.51 -16.10
C LYS A 65 -0.10 7.72 -15.71
N TYR A 66 1.07 7.45 -15.13
CA TYR A 66 2.06 8.47 -14.73
C TYR A 66 1.54 9.48 -13.70
N SER A 67 0.63 9.07 -12.81
CA SER A 67 0.12 9.89 -11.70
C SER A 67 0.59 9.41 -10.32
N PRO A 68 1.91 9.38 -10.04
CA PRO A 68 2.42 8.99 -8.73
C PRO A 68 2.05 9.99 -7.63
N ASP A 69 1.74 11.24 -7.99
CA ASP A 69 1.23 12.27 -7.10
C ASP A 69 -0.12 11.91 -6.47
N LEU A 70 -0.92 11.11 -7.19
CA LEU A 70 -2.20 10.58 -6.71
C LEU A 70 -2.05 9.27 -5.93
N ASN A 71 -0.82 8.76 -5.70
CA ASN A 71 -0.61 7.50 -5.00
C ASN A 71 -0.12 7.73 -3.55
N PRO A 72 -0.96 7.56 -2.51
CA PRO A 72 -0.58 7.83 -1.13
C PRO A 72 0.63 7.02 -0.66
N ILE A 73 0.85 5.82 -1.21
CA ILE A 73 1.93 4.93 -0.79
C ILE A 73 3.32 5.49 -1.12
N GLU A 74 3.45 6.39 -2.10
CA GLU A 74 4.74 6.96 -2.50
C GLU A 74 5.40 7.75 -1.36
N LYS A 75 4.58 8.47 -0.57
CA LYS A 75 5.05 9.22 0.61
C LYS A 75 5.52 8.26 1.71
N PHE A 76 4.77 7.17 1.92
CA PHE A 76 5.19 6.12 2.83
C PHE A 76 6.50 5.47 2.38
N PHE A 77 6.65 5.13 1.09
CA PHE A 77 7.89 4.56 0.57
C PHE A 77 9.09 5.51 0.68
N ALA A 78 8.90 6.82 0.54
CA ALA A 78 9.97 7.78 0.81
C ALA A 78 10.45 7.69 2.27
N LYS A 79 9.52 7.64 3.23
CA LYS A 79 9.82 7.44 4.67
C LYS A 79 10.50 6.09 4.92
N LEU A 80 9.95 4.99 4.39
CA LEU A 80 10.52 3.65 4.55
C LEU A 80 11.96 3.61 4.04
N LYS A 81 12.21 4.13 2.82
CA LYS A 81 13.56 4.20 2.24
C LYS A 81 14.52 5.05 3.09
N HIS A 82 14.04 6.13 3.71
CA HIS A 82 14.87 6.93 4.62
C HIS A 82 15.34 6.11 5.82
N TRP A 83 14.43 5.41 6.49
CA TRP A 83 14.76 4.59 7.65
C TRP A 83 15.62 3.38 7.31
N LEU A 84 15.38 2.73 6.16
CA LEU A 84 16.24 1.63 5.69
C LEU A 84 17.66 2.09 5.39
N ARG A 85 17.83 3.28 4.78
CA ARG A 85 19.16 3.88 4.58
C ARG A 85 19.86 4.15 5.91
N LYS A 86 19.13 4.64 6.91
CA LYS A 86 19.65 4.87 8.27
C LYS A 86 20.05 3.56 8.96
N ALA A 87 19.28 2.48 8.77
CA ALA A 87 19.57 1.17 9.33
C ALA A 87 20.82 0.51 8.70
N ALA A 88 21.12 0.84 7.43
CA ALA A 88 22.33 0.47 6.70
C ALA A 88 22.68 -1.04 6.71
N LYS A 89 21.65 -1.90 6.81
CA LYS A 89 21.79 -3.36 6.82
C LYS A 89 22.23 -3.89 5.45
N ARG A 90 23.04 -4.95 5.44
CA ARG A 90 23.72 -5.47 4.24
C ARG A 90 23.39 -6.92 3.89
N THR A 91 22.50 -7.55 4.64
CA THR A 91 21.98 -8.88 4.35
C THR A 91 20.47 -8.80 4.17
N VAL A 92 19.90 -9.72 3.39
CA VAL A 92 18.46 -9.80 3.14
C VAL A 92 17.69 -9.93 4.45
N ASP A 93 18.06 -10.87 5.31
CA ASP A 93 17.42 -11.10 6.61
C ASP A 93 17.47 -9.85 7.51
N ALA A 94 18.61 -9.15 7.55
CA ALA A 94 18.72 -7.95 8.37
C ALA A 94 17.89 -6.79 7.80
N VAL A 95 17.71 -6.71 6.48
CA VAL A 95 16.77 -5.76 5.86
C VAL A 95 15.33 -6.13 6.20
N TYR A 96 14.97 -7.41 6.20
CA TYR A 96 13.64 -7.87 6.58
C TYR A 96 13.30 -7.51 8.03
N HIS A 97 14.22 -7.77 8.97
CA HIS A 97 14.05 -7.36 10.35
C HIS A 97 13.92 -5.83 10.49
N ALA A 98 14.73 -5.06 9.76
CA ALA A 98 14.60 -3.61 9.76
C ALA A 98 13.23 -3.15 9.23
N ILE A 99 12.69 -3.77 8.18
CA ILE A 99 11.33 -3.46 7.68
C ILE A 99 10.29 -3.77 8.76
N ALA A 100 10.39 -4.93 9.42
CA ALA A 100 9.48 -5.32 10.49
C ALA A 100 9.50 -4.31 11.66
N ASP A 101 10.66 -3.77 12.01
CA ASP A 101 10.81 -2.74 13.04
C ASP A 101 10.28 -1.37 12.60
N ILE A 102 10.40 -1.03 11.31
CA ILE A 102 10.02 0.29 10.77
C ILE A 102 8.52 0.42 10.54
N LEU A 103 7.84 -0.64 10.07
CA LEU A 103 6.41 -0.56 9.75
C LEU A 103 5.54 -0.03 10.91
N PRO A 104 5.71 -0.49 12.17
CA PRO A 104 4.96 0.03 13.32
C PRO A 104 5.23 1.49 13.66
N LEU A 105 6.34 2.08 13.17
CA LEU A 105 6.67 3.49 13.38
C LEU A 105 5.80 4.45 12.55
N THR A 106 4.88 3.93 11.74
CA THR A 106 3.94 4.75 10.97
C THR A 106 2.63 4.88 11.72
N THR A 107 2.37 6.09 12.19
CA THR A 107 1.20 6.39 13.01
C THR A 107 -0.07 6.52 12.16
N PRO A 108 -1.27 6.31 12.75
CA PRO A 108 -2.53 6.60 12.08
C PRO A 108 -2.63 8.00 11.49
N ARG A 109 -2.08 9.01 12.19
CA ARG A 109 -2.08 10.40 11.72
C ARG A 109 -1.23 10.58 10.46
N GLU A 110 -0.08 9.92 10.39
CA GLU A 110 0.76 9.94 9.18
C GLU A 110 0.05 9.27 8.01
N CYS A 111 -0.62 8.13 8.23
CA CYS A 111 -1.44 7.51 7.19
C CYS A 111 -2.51 8.48 6.66
N SER A 112 -3.26 9.15 7.54
CA SER A 112 -4.23 10.17 7.12
C SER A 112 -3.59 11.29 6.30
N ASN A 113 -2.41 11.75 6.71
CA ASN A 113 -1.66 12.80 5.99
C ASN A 113 -1.22 12.35 4.59
N PHE A 114 -0.86 11.08 4.40
CA PHE A 114 -0.51 10.56 3.06
C PHE A 114 -1.71 10.64 2.10
N PHE A 115 -2.90 10.28 2.56
CA PHE A 115 -4.12 10.40 1.76
C PHE A 115 -4.50 11.86 1.49
N ALA A 116 -4.36 12.75 2.48
CA ALA A 116 -4.61 14.17 2.28
C ALA A 116 -3.66 14.80 1.26
N GLN A 117 -2.37 14.46 1.31
CA GLN A 117 -1.37 14.95 0.35
C GLN A 117 -1.59 14.43 -1.07
N ALA A 118 -2.20 13.26 -1.23
CA ALA A 118 -2.60 12.70 -2.52
C ALA A 118 -4.00 13.17 -2.98
N GLY A 119 -4.63 14.10 -2.26
CA GLY A 119 -5.89 14.74 -2.66
C GLY A 119 -7.18 13.98 -2.30
N TYR A 120 -7.10 12.91 -1.50
CA TYR A 120 -8.27 12.10 -1.14
C TYR A 120 -9.08 12.64 0.02
N VAL A 121 -8.46 13.44 0.90
CA VAL A 121 -9.08 13.93 2.12
C VAL A 121 -8.71 15.41 2.28
N GLN A 122 -9.69 16.26 2.52
CA GLN A 122 -9.44 17.65 2.89
C GLN A 122 -8.92 17.70 4.34
N PRO A 123 -7.87 18.50 4.65
CA PRO A 123 -7.49 18.74 6.04
C PRO A 123 -8.70 19.27 6.79
N LYS A 124 -9.00 18.71 7.97
CA LYS A 124 -10.03 19.32 8.85
C LYS A 124 -9.59 20.77 9.10
N PRO A 125 -10.49 21.77 8.95
CA PRO A 125 -10.14 23.15 9.24
C PRO A 125 -9.65 23.25 10.68
N ILE A 126 -8.55 23.98 10.89
CA ILE A 126 -8.06 24.29 12.22
C ILE A 126 -9.16 25.11 12.90
N THR A 127 -9.84 24.51 13.86
CA THR A 127 -10.72 25.26 14.76
C THR A 127 -9.81 25.93 15.78
N LEU A 128 -9.62 27.25 15.65
CA LEU A 128 -9.02 28.09 16.68
C LEU A 128 -10.01 28.31 17.82
#